data_AF-A0A2G9H9F8-F1
#
_entry.id   AF-A0A2G9H9F8-F1
#
_cell.length_a   1.000
_cell.length_b   1.000
_cell.length_c   1.000
_cell.angle_alpha   90.00
_cell.angle_beta   90.00
_cell.angle_gamma   90.00
#
_symmetry.space_group_name_H-M   'P 1'
#
loop_
_entity.id
_entity.type
_entity.pdbx_description
1 polymer ?
#
loop_
_entity_poly.entity_id
_entity_poly.type
_entity_poly.pdbx_seq_one_letter_code
_entity_poly.pdbx_strand_id
1 'polypeptide(L)'
;MKDEMIEKANCIESFMGLPFKKDAKLNPGEGTVERGQHTSVHRWAGGISNPPKHTGEDLGNLYSAGRDPLFFALHANVDRLWTIWRDSRGNKQKDIDDKDYLNAEFLFYDENKQLVRVRVGDCLEQNKMGYRFQTEGVYMPWNRPRISVLKRVEPRQKPMVATTSTAPKVDSVHFPLKLDEVAKFLVQRPKKSRTQEEKEIEEEILEILIEVDTQEFAKFDVFVDDEDENVDKLNRDEYAGTFAQIPQSHGKDPSKVRTSTRLELTRQLENLNVEDDDEILVALVPRAGDVDIAGIKIIYSPS
;
A
#
# COMPACT_ATOMS: atom_id res chain seq x y z
N MET A 1 4.81 -8.77 1.65
CA MET A 1 5.73 -8.80 2.83
C MET A 1 6.94 -7.88 2.68
N LYS A 2 8.06 -8.31 2.05
CA LYS A 2 9.30 -7.51 2.09
C LYS A 2 9.13 -6.12 1.46
N ASP A 3 8.38 -6.03 0.37
CA ASP A 3 8.03 -4.75 -0.28
C ASP A 3 7.25 -3.85 0.66
N GLU A 4 6.12 -4.34 1.16
CA GLU A 4 5.22 -3.60 2.04
C GLU A 4 5.86 -3.19 3.37
N MET A 5 6.92 -3.88 3.80
CA MET A 5 7.57 -3.67 5.10
C MET A 5 8.91 -2.94 5.03
N ILE A 6 9.64 -3.03 3.91
CA ILE A 6 11.04 -2.58 3.84
C ILE A 6 11.32 -1.90 2.50
N GLU A 7 11.07 -2.59 1.38
CA GLU A 7 11.58 -2.13 0.08
C GLU A 7 10.74 -1.00 -0.55
N LYS A 8 9.49 -0.83 -0.11
CA LYS A 8 8.52 0.17 -0.61
C LYS A 8 7.70 0.79 0.53
N ALA A 9 8.34 0.96 1.68
CA ALA A 9 7.76 1.56 2.88
C ALA A 9 8.78 2.49 3.56
N ASN A 10 9.51 3.25 2.73
CA ASN A 10 10.55 4.18 3.15
C ASN A 10 9.93 5.46 3.72
N CYS A 11 8.85 6.01 3.17
CA CYS A 11 8.14 7.14 3.76
C CYS A 11 7.21 6.70 4.90
N ILE A 12 6.99 7.58 5.87
CA ILE A 12 6.02 7.33 6.95
C ILE A 12 4.61 7.20 6.38
N GLU A 13 4.21 8.09 5.49
CA GLU A 13 2.88 8.08 4.87
C GLU A 13 2.68 6.87 3.94
N SER A 14 3.74 6.33 3.34
CA SER A 14 3.64 5.08 2.56
C SER A 14 3.25 3.92 3.46
N PHE A 15 3.81 3.84 4.68
CA PHE A 15 3.52 2.75 5.61
C PHE A 15 2.24 2.97 6.41
N MET A 16 2.07 4.16 6.99
CA MET A 16 0.98 4.51 7.91
C MET A 16 -0.29 4.98 7.20
N GLY A 17 -0.22 5.32 5.92
CA GLY A 17 -1.31 5.94 5.17
C GLY A 17 -1.31 7.47 5.25
N LEU A 18 -2.18 8.09 4.47
CA LEU A 18 -2.28 9.55 4.38
C LEU A 18 -3.04 10.16 5.56
N PRO A 19 -2.71 11.41 5.95
CA PRO A 19 -3.35 12.05 7.08
C PRO A 19 -4.87 12.15 6.93
N PHE A 20 -5.61 11.64 7.93
CA PHE A 20 -7.04 11.86 8.08
C PHE A 20 -7.28 12.85 9.22
N LYS A 21 -7.61 14.09 8.88
CA LYS A 21 -7.85 15.19 9.83
C LYS A 21 -9.35 15.52 9.92
N LYS A 22 -9.73 16.32 10.91
CA LYS A 22 -11.09 16.87 11.00
C LYS A 22 -11.44 17.55 9.68
N ASP A 23 -12.63 17.25 9.15
CA ASP A 23 -13.16 17.75 7.87
C ASP A 23 -12.44 17.22 6.60
N ALA A 24 -11.52 16.26 6.74
CA ALA A 24 -10.93 15.57 5.59
C ALA A 24 -11.96 14.69 4.89
N LYS A 25 -11.76 14.48 3.59
CA LYS A 25 -12.53 13.47 2.84
C LYS A 25 -12.20 12.08 3.38
N LEU A 26 -13.21 11.20 3.38
CA LEU A 26 -13.05 9.80 3.75
C LEU A 26 -12.00 9.13 2.85
N ASN A 27 -11.27 8.17 3.41
CA ASN A 27 -10.27 7.35 2.74
C ASN A 27 -9.20 8.18 2.02
N PRO A 28 -8.38 8.99 2.74
CA PRO A 28 -7.39 9.85 2.11
C PRO A 28 -6.35 9.07 1.28
N GLY A 29 -5.99 7.86 1.72
CA GLY A 29 -5.14 6.92 1.02
C GLY A 29 -4.48 5.98 2.02
N GLU A 30 -4.47 4.70 1.70
CA GLU A 30 -4.12 3.62 2.62
C GLU A 30 -2.61 3.33 2.69
N GLY A 31 -2.18 2.76 3.82
CA GLY A 31 -0.79 2.35 4.03
C GLY A 31 -0.43 1.04 3.31
N THR A 32 0.87 0.76 3.16
CA THR A 32 1.38 -0.44 2.46
C THR A 32 0.85 -1.75 3.04
N VAL A 33 0.86 -1.88 4.37
CA VAL A 33 0.37 -3.07 5.06
C VAL A 33 -1.15 -3.19 4.92
N GLU A 34 -1.87 -2.07 5.02
CA GLU A 34 -3.33 -1.99 4.97
C GLU A 34 -3.89 -2.51 3.63
N ARG A 35 -3.40 -1.99 2.48
CA ARG A 35 -3.80 -2.49 1.13
C ARG A 35 -3.23 -3.84 0.77
N GLY A 36 -2.12 -4.23 1.39
CA GLY A 36 -1.38 -5.42 1.00
C GLY A 36 -1.85 -6.67 1.74
N GLN A 37 -0.95 -7.18 2.58
CA GLN A 37 -1.15 -8.40 3.34
C GLN A 37 -2.36 -8.37 4.28
N HIS A 38 -2.69 -7.23 4.90
CA HIS A 38 -3.85 -7.10 5.79
C HIS A 38 -5.14 -7.40 5.02
N THR A 39 -5.39 -6.65 3.94
CA THR A 39 -6.56 -6.84 3.08
C THR A 39 -6.61 -8.23 2.48
N SER A 40 -5.47 -8.79 2.08
CA SER A 40 -5.38 -10.13 1.53
C SER A 40 -5.86 -11.22 2.51
N VAL A 41 -5.47 -11.13 3.79
CA VAL A 41 -5.89 -12.12 4.80
C VAL A 41 -7.37 -11.99 5.12
N HIS A 42 -7.90 -10.76 5.27
CA HIS A 42 -9.33 -10.53 5.47
C HIS A 42 -10.16 -11.20 4.38
N ARG A 43 -9.81 -10.95 3.11
CA ARG A 43 -10.54 -11.49 1.96
C ARG A 43 -10.38 -13.00 1.82
N TRP A 44 -9.19 -13.55 2.10
CA TRP A 44 -8.97 -14.99 2.06
C TRP A 44 -9.77 -15.73 3.14
N ALA A 45 -9.70 -15.25 4.38
CA ALA A 45 -10.34 -15.90 5.53
C ALA A 45 -11.87 -15.69 5.55
N GLY A 46 -12.36 -14.57 5.01
CA GLY A 46 -13.79 -14.28 4.86
C GLY A 46 -14.55 -15.16 3.86
N GLY A 47 -13.89 -16.14 3.24
CA GLY A 47 -14.54 -17.17 2.43
C GLY A 47 -15.18 -16.62 1.16
N ILE A 48 -14.39 -16.14 0.20
CA ILE A 48 -14.92 -15.76 -1.12
C ILE A 48 -15.49 -17.02 -1.79
N SER A 49 -16.80 -17.00 -2.07
CA SER A 49 -17.46 -17.99 -2.93
C SER A 49 -17.79 -17.35 -4.28
N ASN A 50 -17.75 -18.14 -5.36
CA ASN A 50 -18.31 -17.75 -6.66
C ASN A 50 -19.44 -18.75 -7.03
N PRO A 51 -20.71 -18.32 -7.12
CA PRO A 51 -21.19 -16.96 -6.84
C PRO A 51 -21.07 -16.61 -5.35
N PRO A 52 -20.97 -15.30 -4.99
CA PRO A 52 -20.93 -14.87 -3.60
C PRO A 52 -22.22 -15.32 -2.91
N LYS A 53 -22.13 -16.24 -1.95
CA LYS A 53 -23.28 -16.61 -1.10
C LYS A 53 -23.53 -15.61 0.03
N HIS A 54 -22.54 -14.78 0.33
CA HIS A 54 -22.51 -13.81 1.43
C HIS A 54 -21.55 -12.66 1.07
N THR A 55 -21.58 -11.54 1.81
CA THR A 55 -20.77 -10.34 1.53
C THR A 55 -19.32 -10.46 2.00
N GLY A 56 -18.90 -11.67 2.38
CA GLY A 56 -17.58 -11.99 2.90
C GLY A 56 -17.53 -12.13 4.42
N GLU A 57 -18.67 -12.25 5.10
CA GLU A 57 -18.72 -12.45 6.54
C GLU A 57 -18.00 -13.75 6.97
N ASP A 58 -17.31 -13.76 8.11
CA ASP A 58 -17.13 -12.62 9.02
C ASP A 58 -15.92 -11.74 8.63
N LEU A 59 -14.74 -12.31 8.40
CA LEU A 59 -13.49 -11.56 8.21
C LEU A 59 -13.38 -10.72 6.94
N GLY A 60 -14.11 -11.06 5.88
CA GLY A 60 -14.00 -10.39 4.58
C GLY A 60 -14.76 -9.08 4.47
N ASN A 61 -15.48 -8.66 5.53
CA ASN A 61 -16.21 -7.39 5.59
C ASN A 61 -16.02 -6.72 6.96
N LEU A 62 -15.70 -5.42 6.98
CA LEU A 62 -15.31 -4.72 8.21
C LEU A 62 -16.42 -4.68 9.27
N TYR A 63 -17.69 -4.69 8.87
CA TYR A 63 -18.81 -4.65 9.83
C TYR A 63 -18.95 -5.96 10.65
N SER A 64 -18.44 -7.06 10.12
CA SER A 64 -18.55 -8.40 10.71
C SER A 64 -17.22 -8.96 11.20
N ALA A 65 -16.08 -8.39 10.76
CA ALA A 65 -14.76 -8.98 10.97
C ALA A 65 -14.46 -9.31 12.44
N GLY A 66 -14.82 -8.43 13.38
CA GLY A 66 -14.60 -8.64 14.81
C GLY A 66 -15.44 -9.75 15.46
N ARG A 67 -16.37 -10.39 14.72
CA ARG A 67 -17.13 -11.56 15.20
C ARG A 67 -16.32 -12.84 15.13
N ASP A 68 -15.34 -12.91 14.22
CA ASP A 68 -14.41 -14.01 14.12
C ASP A 68 -13.20 -13.77 15.05
N PRO A 69 -12.91 -14.65 16.02
CA PRO A 69 -11.73 -14.51 16.90
C PRO A 69 -10.40 -14.37 16.15
N LEU A 70 -10.29 -14.89 14.93
CA LEU A 70 -9.09 -14.76 14.09
C LEU A 70 -8.78 -13.29 13.75
N PHE A 71 -9.77 -12.39 13.78
CA PHE A 71 -9.59 -10.94 13.64
C PHE A 71 -8.54 -10.39 14.60
N PHE A 72 -8.63 -10.75 15.88
CA PHE A 72 -7.72 -10.25 16.90
C PHE A 72 -6.30 -10.80 16.72
N ALA A 73 -6.15 -12.04 16.26
CA ALA A 73 -4.84 -12.63 15.97
C ALA A 73 -4.21 -12.00 14.70
N LEU A 74 -5.01 -11.72 13.67
CA LEU A 74 -4.58 -10.98 12.49
C LEU A 74 -4.07 -9.58 12.89
N HIS A 75 -4.88 -8.81 13.63
CA HIS A 75 -4.51 -7.45 14.04
C HIS A 75 -3.36 -7.43 15.05
N ALA A 76 -3.21 -8.45 15.90
CA ALA A 76 -2.01 -8.59 16.74
C ALA A 76 -0.74 -8.74 15.88
N ASN A 77 -0.79 -9.48 14.76
CA ASN A 77 0.36 -9.54 13.87
C ASN A 77 0.53 -8.25 13.04
N VAL A 78 -0.54 -7.53 12.68
CA VAL A 78 -0.44 -6.20 12.05
C VAL A 78 0.24 -5.19 12.99
N ASP A 79 -0.12 -5.19 14.27
CA ASP A 79 0.54 -4.38 15.30
C ASP A 79 2.02 -4.78 15.47
N ARG A 80 2.34 -6.09 15.43
CA ARG A 80 3.72 -6.57 15.40
C ARG A 80 4.51 -6.08 14.19
N LEU A 81 3.88 -5.97 13.02
CA LEU A 81 4.53 -5.46 11.82
C LEU A 81 4.92 -4.00 11.99
N TRP A 82 4.10 -3.19 12.64
CA TRP A 82 4.47 -1.81 12.97
C TRP A 82 5.75 -1.75 13.82
N THR A 83 5.89 -2.59 14.85
CA THR A 83 7.14 -2.70 15.63
C THR A 83 8.34 -3.04 14.74
N ILE A 84 8.20 -4.04 13.87
CA ILE A 84 9.28 -4.48 12.98
C ILE A 84 9.68 -3.38 11.99
N TRP A 85 8.68 -2.69 11.41
CA TRP A 85 8.94 -1.58 10.50
C TRP A 85 9.70 -0.47 11.22
N ARG A 86 9.25 -0.02 12.40
CA ARG A 86 9.94 1.00 13.20
C ARG A 86 11.39 0.64 13.51
N ASP A 87 11.66 -0.63 13.83
CA ASP A 87 13.02 -1.12 14.08
C ASP A 87 13.88 -1.12 12.81
N SER A 88 13.28 -1.46 11.66
CA SER A 88 13.98 -1.49 10.37
C SER A 88 14.41 -0.12 9.84
N ARG A 89 13.78 0.96 10.32
CA ARG A 89 14.07 2.36 9.91
C ARG A 89 15.39 2.91 10.46
N GLY A 90 16.04 2.21 11.39
CA GLY A 90 17.31 2.65 11.98
C GLY A 90 17.18 4.03 12.65
N ASN A 91 17.90 5.02 12.11
CA ASN A 91 17.92 6.41 12.62
C ASN A 91 16.90 7.33 11.93
N LYS A 92 16.15 6.85 10.92
CA LYS A 92 15.09 7.65 10.28
C LYS A 92 13.93 7.89 11.25
N GLN A 93 13.13 8.92 10.98
CA GLN A 93 11.93 9.22 11.76
C GLN A 93 11.00 8.00 11.81
N LYS A 94 10.60 7.57 13.00
CA LYS A 94 9.86 6.32 13.22
C LYS A 94 8.35 6.50 13.38
N ASP A 95 7.94 7.71 13.75
CA ASP A 95 6.57 8.02 14.14
C ASP A 95 6.15 9.37 13.55
N ILE A 96 4.85 9.52 13.29
CA ILE A 96 4.25 10.80 12.89
C ILE A 96 4.30 11.74 14.10
N ASP A 97 4.92 12.92 13.93
CA ASP A 97 5.08 13.94 14.97
C ASP A 97 4.06 15.09 14.88
N ASP A 98 3.14 15.01 13.90
CA ASP A 98 2.02 15.93 13.75
C ASP A 98 1.12 15.92 14.99
N LYS A 99 0.86 17.11 15.55
CA LYS A 99 0.09 17.26 16.79
C LYS A 99 -1.37 16.85 16.64
N ASP A 100 -1.98 16.99 15.47
CA ASP A 100 -3.36 16.55 15.26
C ASP A 100 -3.44 15.03 15.29
N TYR A 101 -2.45 14.34 14.71
CA TYR A 101 -2.33 12.89 14.77
C TYR A 101 -2.10 12.41 16.22
N LEU A 102 -1.10 12.97 16.91
CA LEU A 102 -0.76 12.54 18.28
C LEU A 102 -1.88 12.80 19.29
N ASN A 103 -2.67 13.85 19.09
CA ASN A 103 -3.80 14.20 19.95
C ASN A 103 -5.13 13.62 19.45
N ALA A 104 -5.16 12.82 18.39
CA ALA A 104 -6.38 12.13 17.97
C ALA A 104 -6.86 11.20 19.09
N GLU A 105 -8.13 11.32 19.45
CA GLU A 105 -8.74 10.65 20.60
C GLU A 105 -9.70 9.54 20.16
N PHE A 106 -9.64 8.42 20.87
CA PHE A 106 -10.57 7.30 20.72
C PHE A 106 -11.17 6.93 22.07
N LEU A 107 -12.37 6.35 22.05
CA LEU A 107 -13.10 5.91 23.24
C LEU A 107 -13.23 4.38 23.22
N PHE A 108 -12.78 3.72 24.28
CA PHE A 108 -12.91 2.28 24.47
C PHE A 108 -13.50 1.96 25.84
N TYR A 109 -14.20 0.83 25.94
CA TYR A 109 -14.51 0.24 27.24
C TYR A 109 -13.32 -0.58 27.74
N ASP A 110 -12.92 -0.36 28.99
CA ASP A 110 -11.93 -1.18 29.67
C ASP A 110 -12.54 -2.48 30.25
N GLU A 111 -11.70 -3.31 30.88
CA GLU A 111 -12.13 -4.56 31.53
C GLU A 111 -13.08 -4.34 32.72
N ASN A 112 -13.14 -3.12 33.26
CA ASN A 112 -14.01 -2.70 34.37
C ASN A 112 -15.30 -2.02 33.87
N LYS A 113 -15.57 -2.10 32.56
CA LYS A 113 -16.72 -1.49 31.88
C LYS A 113 -16.76 0.04 32.01
N GLN A 114 -15.61 0.67 32.21
CA GLN A 114 -15.47 2.12 32.22
C GLN A 114 -15.14 2.61 30.82
N LEU A 115 -15.76 3.72 30.44
CA LEU A 115 -15.45 4.38 29.17
C LEU A 115 -14.18 5.21 29.34
N VAL A 116 -13.11 4.83 28.64
CA VAL A 116 -11.79 5.45 28.73
C VAL A 116 -11.47 6.15 27.41
N ARG A 117 -10.95 7.36 27.53
CA ARG A 117 -10.38 8.13 26.41
C ARG A 117 -8.89 7.84 26.31
N VAL A 118 -8.43 7.49 25.10
CA VAL A 118 -7.02 7.26 24.78
C VAL A 118 -6.60 8.16 23.62
N ARG A 119 -5.31 8.48 23.53
CA ARG A 119 -4.72 9.23 22.42
C ARG A 119 -3.69 8.39 21.68
N VAL A 120 -3.49 8.67 20.40
CA VAL A 120 -2.45 8.01 19.58
C VAL A 120 -1.06 8.18 20.20
N GLY A 121 -0.71 9.38 20.68
CA GLY A 121 0.59 9.63 21.29
C GLY A 121 0.90 8.74 22.51
N ASP A 122 -0.13 8.22 23.17
CA ASP A 122 0.02 7.36 24.36
C ASP A 122 0.28 5.88 23.98
N CYS A 123 0.15 5.49 22.69
CA CYS A 123 0.35 4.11 22.21
C CYS A 123 1.62 3.90 21.36
N LEU A 124 2.50 4.90 21.24
CA LEU A 124 3.74 4.79 20.45
C LEU A 124 4.79 3.84 21.06
N GLU A 125 4.67 3.51 22.34
CA GLU A 125 5.61 2.63 23.04
C GLU A 125 4.87 1.45 23.71
N GLN A 126 4.93 0.28 23.07
CA GLN A 126 4.26 -0.95 23.54
C GLN A 126 4.65 -1.32 24.98
N ASN A 127 5.89 -1.07 25.37
CA ASN A 127 6.36 -1.31 26.74
C ASN A 127 5.61 -0.47 27.79
N LYS A 128 5.22 0.77 27.46
CA LYS A 128 4.39 1.61 28.35
C LYS A 128 2.96 1.10 28.46
N MET A 129 2.49 0.37 27.44
CA MET A 129 1.20 -0.32 27.43
C MET A 129 1.25 -1.69 28.11
N GLY A 130 2.44 -2.15 28.56
CA GLY A 130 2.59 -3.39 29.31
C GLY A 130 2.71 -4.66 28.48
N TYR A 131 3.00 -4.57 27.18
CA TYR A 131 3.20 -5.75 26.32
C TYR A 131 4.38 -5.61 25.35
N ARG A 132 4.81 -6.75 24.80
CA ARG A 132 5.79 -6.85 23.71
C ARG A 132 5.58 -8.14 22.93
N PHE A 133 6.03 -8.19 21.68
CA PHE A 133 6.06 -9.41 20.89
C PHE A 133 7.31 -10.24 21.17
N GLN A 134 7.17 -11.57 21.10
CA GLN A 134 8.32 -12.47 21.14
C GLN A 134 9.20 -12.26 19.90
N THR A 135 10.49 -12.06 20.12
CA THR A 135 11.53 -11.95 19.08
C THR A 135 12.50 -13.14 19.12
N GLU A 136 12.83 -13.62 20.32
CA GLU A 136 13.67 -14.80 20.50
C GLU A 136 13.03 -16.05 19.90
N GLY A 137 13.75 -16.72 19.00
CA GLY A 137 13.27 -17.90 18.29
C GLY A 137 12.28 -17.63 17.15
N VAL A 138 11.93 -16.36 16.87
CA VAL A 138 11.01 -16.01 15.78
C VAL A 138 11.81 -15.60 14.53
N TYR A 139 11.77 -16.47 13.53
CA TYR A 139 12.46 -16.24 12.27
C TYR A 139 11.59 -15.44 11.27
N MET A 140 12.18 -14.47 10.57
CA MET A 140 11.52 -13.68 9.51
C MET A 140 12.00 -14.12 8.11
N PRO A 141 11.41 -15.17 7.51
CA PRO A 141 11.90 -15.75 6.25
C PRO A 141 11.80 -14.79 5.06
N TRP A 142 10.90 -13.81 5.14
CA TRP A 142 10.69 -12.80 4.10
C TRP A 142 11.74 -11.68 4.14
N ASN A 143 12.48 -11.52 5.25
CA ASN A 143 13.56 -10.53 5.36
C ASN A 143 14.90 -11.13 4.88
N ARG A 144 14.90 -11.69 3.68
CA ARG A 144 16.10 -12.16 2.97
C ARG A 144 16.34 -11.28 1.75
N PRO A 145 17.58 -11.13 1.27
CA PRO A 145 17.82 -10.55 -0.05
C PRO A 145 16.99 -11.28 -1.11
N ARG A 146 16.40 -10.54 -2.06
CA ARG A 146 15.65 -11.14 -3.15
C ARG A 146 16.57 -12.06 -3.96
N ILE A 147 16.08 -13.23 -4.36
CA ILE A 147 16.85 -14.17 -5.19
C ILE A 147 17.21 -13.53 -6.54
N SER A 148 16.36 -12.66 -7.10
CA SER A 148 16.64 -11.88 -8.32
C SER A 148 17.90 -11.03 -8.17
N VAL A 149 18.05 -10.36 -7.03
CA VAL A 149 19.24 -9.56 -6.69
C VAL A 149 20.46 -10.45 -6.48
N LEU A 150 20.33 -11.56 -5.74
CA LEU A 150 21.45 -12.48 -5.47
C LEU A 150 21.98 -13.21 -6.72
N LYS A 151 21.13 -13.42 -7.73
CA LYS A 151 21.50 -14.09 -8.98
C LYS A 151 22.02 -13.13 -10.06
N ARG A 152 22.02 -11.82 -9.83
CA ARG A 152 22.67 -10.87 -10.76
C ARG A 152 24.19 -11.03 -10.67
N VAL A 153 24.73 -11.76 -11.65
CA VAL A 153 26.17 -11.82 -11.91
C VAL A 153 26.61 -10.60 -12.73
N GLU A 154 25.69 -10.01 -13.51
CA GLU A 154 25.91 -8.80 -14.32
C GLU A 154 24.78 -7.76 -14.10
N PRO A 155 25.04 -6.47 -14.38
CA PRO A 155 24.01 -5.43 -14.38
C PRO A 155 22.86 -5.80 -15.32
N ARG A 156 21.61 -5.56 -14.91
CA ARG A 156 20.45 -5.75 -15.80
C ARG A 156 20.63 -4.87 -17.03
N GLN A 157 20.53 -5.45 -18.22
CA GLN A 157 20.50 -4.65 -19.44
C GLN A 157 19.31 -3.72 -19.38
N LYS A 158 19.52 -2.45 -19.74
CA LYS A 158 18.48 -1.44 -19.69
C LYS A 158 17.31 -1.86 -20.61
N PRO A 159 16.09 -2.05 -20.07
CA PRO A 159 14.93 -2.34 -20.89
C PRO A 159 14.57 -1.11 -21.74
N MET A 160 14.03 -1.32 -22.94
CA MET A 160 13.51 -0.24 -23.80
C MET A 160 11.97 -0.20 -23.79
N VAL A 161 11.35 -0.69 -22.72
CA VAL A 161 9.89 -0.90 -22.63
C VAL A 161 9.13 0.41 -22.83
N ALA A 162 9.42 1.45 -22.04
CA ALA A 162 8.78 2.75 -22.19
C ALA A 162 9.01 3.37 -23.58
N THR A 163 10.26 3.34 -24.08
CA THR A 163 10.64 3.94 -25.38
C THR A 163 9.97 3.26 -26.58
N THR A 164 9.75 1.95 -26.52
CA THR A 164 9.14 1.16 -27.61
C THR A 164 7.63 0.99 -27.47
N SER A 165 7.07 1.42 -26.34
CA SER A 165 5.63 1.33 -26.08
C SER A 165 4.83 2.24 -27.00
N THR A 166 3.64 1.75 -27.38
CA THR A 166 2.63 2.51 -28.12
C THR A 166 1.51 3.02 -27.21
N ALA A 167 1.66 2.85 -25.90
CA ALA A 167 0.69 3.31 -24.91
C ALA A 167 0.52 4.84 -24.95
N PRO A 168 -0.68 5.37 -24.68
CA PRO A 168 -0.89 6.81 -24.61
C PRO A 168 -0.11 7.43 -23.44
N LYS A 169 0.33 8.67 -23.63
CA LYS A 169 0.83 9.50 -22.52
C LYS A 169 -0.33 9.81 -21.58
N VAL A 170 -0.10 9.79 -20.27
CA VAL A 170 -1.14 10.08 -19.26
C VAL A 170 -1.88 11.39 -19.55
N ASP A 171 -1.17 12.44 -19.96
CA ASP A 171 -1.76 13.76 -20.24
C ASP A 171 -2.71 13.78 -21.44
N SER A 172 -2.66 12.76 -22.30
CA SER A 172 -3.56 12.59 -23.44
C SER A 172 -4.80 11.76 -23.13
N VAL A 173 -4.89 11.18 -21.92
CA VAL A 173 -6.01 10.33 -21.49
C VAL A 173 -7.09 11.18 -20.83
N HIS A 174 -8.34 10.90 -21.16
CA HIS A 174 -9.49 11.50 -20.48
C HIS A 174 -9.86 10.69 -19.24
N PHE A 175 -9.82 11.34 -18.08
CA PHE A 175 -10.25 10.78 -16.79
C PHE A 175 -11.65 11.31 -16.39
N PRO A 176 -12.44 10.55 -15.59
CA PRO A 176 -12.11 9.23 -15.04
C PRO A 176 -12.15 8.12 -16.11
N LEU A 177 -11.24 7.16 -16.00
CA LEU A 177 -11.15 5.98 -16.87
C LEU A 177 -11.60 4.75 -16.09
N LYS A 178 -12.62 4.04 -16.60
CA LYS A 178 -13.05 2.76 -16.03
C LYS A 178 -12.01 1.68 -16.28
N LEU A 179 -11.55 1.00 -15.23
CA LEU A 179 -10.52 -0.04 -15.30
C LEU A 179 -11.15 -1.43 -15.48
N ASP A 180 -11.80 -1.65 -16.63
CA ASP A 180 -12.42 -2.96 -16.96
C ASP A 180 -11.41 -3.97 -17.54
N GLU A 181 -10.33 -3.48 -18.13
CA GLU A 181 -9.25 -4.27 -18.72
C GLU A 181 -7.89 -3.69 -18.36
N VAL A 182 -6.82 -4.38 -18.77
CA VAL A 182 -5.45 -3.91 -18.53
C VAL A 182 -5.23 -2.58 -19.25
N ALA A 183 -4.97 -1.52 -18.47
CA ALA A 183 -4.70 -0.20 -19.00
C ALA A 183 -3.21 0.15 -18.85
N LYS A 184 -2.59 0.68 -19.91
CA LYS A 184 -1.16 1.02 -19.94
C LYS A 184 -0.99 2.51 -20.25
N PHE A 185 -0.05 3.17 -19.58
CA PHE A 185 0.22 4.60 -19.72
C PHE A 185 1.71 4.92 -19.70
N LEU A 186 2.14 5.86 -20.53
CA LEU A 186 3.44 6.51 -20.37
C LEU A 186 3.32 7.66 -19.37
N VAL A 187 4.08 7.59 -18.28
CA VAL A 187 4.07 8.56 -17.18
C VAL A 187 5.38 9.32 -17.17
N GLN A 188 5.31 10.64 -17.33
CA GLN A 188 6.47 11.53 -17.29
C GLN A 188 7.05 11.59 -15.87
N ARG A 189 8.38 11.43 -15.77
CA ARG A 189 9.13 11.57 -14.53
C ARG A 189 9.59 13.02 -14.35
N PRO A 190 9.37 13.65 -13.17
CA PRO A 190 9.79 15.04 -12.98
C PRO A 190 11.32 15.21 -12.82
N LYS A 191 12.02 14.19 -12.30
CA LYS A 191 13.48 14.14 -12.20
C LYS A 191 13.97 12.76 -12.67
N LYS A 192 15.12 12.71 -13.34
CA LYS A 192 15.82 11.48 -13.73
C LYS A 192 17.26 11.49 -13.21
N SER A 193 17.88 10.32 -13.15
CA SER A 193 19.28 10.12 -12.73
C SER A 193 19.60 10.82 -11.40
N ARG A 194 18.69 10.72 -10.43
CA ARG A 194 18.86 11.33 -9.10
C ARG A 194 20.11 10.79 -8.41
N THR A 195 20.79 11.65 -7.68
CA THR A 195 21.94 11.25 -6.85
C THR A 195 21.49 10.41 -5.66
N GLN A 196 22.43 9.68 -5.05
CA GLN A 196 22.14 8.90 -3.84
C GLN A 196 21.64 9.79 -2.68
N GLU A 197 22.20 10.99 -2.54
CA GLU A 197 21.79 11.97 -1.53
C GLU A 197 20.33 12.44 -1.75
N GLU A 198 19.94 12.71 -3.00
CA GLU A 198 18.56 13.10 -3.33
C GLU A 198 17.56 11.99 -3.02
N LYS A 199 17.93 10.73 -3.29
CA LYS A 199 17.09 9.55 -3.00
C LYS A 199 16.95 9.28 -1.50
N GLU A 200 17.99 9.59 -0.72
CA GLU A 200 17.96 9.45 0.73
C GLU A 200 17.06 10.49 1.41
N ILE A 201 16.88 11.67 0.77
CA ILE A 201 16.04 12.76 1.27
C ILE A 201 14.59 12.61 0.77
N GLU A 202 14.37 12.31 -0.50
CA GLU A 202 13.05 12.22 -1.11
C GLU A 202 12.85 10.89 -1.87
N GLU A 203 11.74 10.23 -1.59
CA GLU A 203 11.26 9.06 -2.31
C GLU A 203 10.46 9.50 -3.54
N GLU A 204 10.67 8.85 -4.69
CA GLU A 204 9.85 9.03 -5.89
C GLU A 204 8.63 8.11 -5.80
N ILE A 205 7.43 8.69 -5.90
CA ILE A 205 6.17 8.00 -5.63
C ILE A 205 5.25 8.10 -6.85
N LEU A 206 4.75 6.94 -7.29
CA LEU A 206 3.59 6.87 -8.19
C LEU A 206 2.31 7.05 -7.38
N GLU A 207 1.61 8.17 -7.59
CA GLU A 207 0.29 8.43 -7.02
C GLU A 207 -0.79 8.16 -8.06
N ILE A 208 -1.71 7.25 -7.73
CA ILE A 208 -2.87 6.92 -8.56
C ILE A 208 -4.12 7.37 -7.79
N LEU A 209 -4.88 8.30 -8.36
CA LEU A 209 -6.16 8.76 -7.84
C LEU A 209 -7.26 7.80 -8.31
N ILE A 210 -8.12 7.41 -7.38
CA ILE A 210 -9.07 6.31 -7.57
C ILE A 210 -10.47 6.76 -7.13
N GLU A 211 -11.47 6.45 -7.93
CA GLU A 211 -12.89 6.46 -7.56
C GLU A 211 -13.38 5.02 -7.41
N VAL A 212 -13.90 4.68 -6.23
CA VAL A 212 -14.26 3.30 -5.90
C VAL A 212 -15.50 3.26 -5.02
N ASP A 213 -16.32 2.23 -5.20
CA ASP A 213 -17.40 1.88 -4.29
C ASP A 213 -16.85 1.13 -3.06
N THR A 214 -16.99 1.74 -1.88
CA THR A 214 -16.52 1.19 -0.60
C THR A 214 -17.33 0.01 -0.10
N GLN A 215 -18.54 -0.22 -0.61
CA GLN A 215 -19.37 -1.36 -0.21
C GLN A 215 -18.96 -2.65 -0.92
N GLU A 216 -18.12 -2.56 -1.96
CA GLU A 216 -17.61 -3.69 -2.70
C GLU A 216 -16.11 -3.89 -2.53
N PHE A 217 -15.66 -5.11 -2.82
CA PHE A 217 -14.23 -5.41 -2.80
C PHE A 217 -13.63 -4.96 -4.11
N ALA A 218 -12.62 -4.09 -4.03
CA ALA A 218 -11.88 -3.60 -5.19
C ALA A 218 -10.40 -3.97 -5.09
N LYS A 219 -9.81 -4.40 -6.20
CA LYS A 219 -8.38 -4.69 -6.31
C LYS A 219 -7.87 -4.52 -7.73
N PHE A 220 -6.72 -3.86 -7.86
CA PHE A 220 -5.90 -3.91 -9.06
C PHE A 220 -4.42 -3.99 -8.71
N ASP A 221 -3.64 -4.58 -9.59
CA ASP A 221 -2.18 -4.68 -9.48
C ASP A 221 -1.52 -3.63 -10.39
N VAL A 222 -0.34 -3.16 -10.00
CA VAL A 222 0.42 -2.14 -10.74
C VAL A 222 1.78 -2.70 -11.12
N PHE A 223 2.14 -2.56 -12.38
CA PHE A 223 3.44 -2.91 -12.92
C PHE A 223 4.11 -1.70 -13.57
N VAL A 224 5.43 -1.66 -13.46
CA VAL A 224 6.30 -0.64 -14.06
C VAL A 224 7.28 -1.33 -14.99
N ASP A 225 7.29 -0.91 -16.25
CA ASP A 225 8.16 -1.42 -17.32
C ASP A 225 8.22 -2.96 -17.40
N ASP A 226 7.05 -3.63 -17.36
CA ASP A 226 6.98 -5.10 -17.44
C ASP A 226 7.30 -5.61 -18.86
N GLU A 227 8.40 -6.34 -18.98
CA GLU A 227 8.89 -6.92 -20.24
C GLU A 227 8.17 -8.22 -20.63
N ASP A 228 7.78 -9.05 -19.64
CA ASP A 228 7.22 -10.38 -19.93
C ASP A 228 5.70 -10.37 -20.09
N GLU A 229 5.05 -9.27 -19.68
CA GLU A 229 3.59 -9.11 -19.56
C GLU A 229 2.89 -10.23 -18.76
N ASN A 230 3.64 -11.00 -17.97
CA ASN A 230 3.12 -12.10 -17.17
C ASN A 230 2.58 -11.60 -15.83
N VAL A 231 1.43 -10.95 -15.88
CA VAL A 231 0.81 -10.28 -14.75
C VAL A 231 0.51 -11.20 -13.56
N ASP A 232 0.50 -12.52 -13.71
CA ASP A 232 0.24 -13.46 -12.60
C ASP A 232 1.45 -13.72 -11.71
N LYS A 233 2.66 -13.35 -12.17
CA LYS A 233 3.90 -13.53 -11.41
C LYS A 233 4.29 -12.24 -10.69
N LEU A 234 3.87 -12.11 -9.44
CA LEU A 234 4.11 -10.90 -8.62
C LEU A 234 5.52 -10.79 -8.03
N ASN A 235 6.25 -11.91 -7.86
CA ASN A 235 7.60 -11.90 -7.28
C ASN A 235 8.66 -11.53 -8.34
N ARG A 236 8.54 -10.31 -8.87
CA ARG A 236 9.45 -9.71 -9.85
C ARG A 236 9.70 -8.24 -9.52
N ASP A 237 10.62 -7.60 -10.23
CA ASP A 237 11.02 -6.22 -9.92
C ASP A 237 10.05 -5.19 -10.56
N GLU A 238 9.34 -5.61 -11.60
CA GLU A 238 8.34 -4.87 -12.37
C GLU A 238 7.04 -4.65 -11.56
N TYR A 239 6.71 -5.56 -10.65
CA TYR A 239 5.53 -5.42 -9.79
C TYR A 239 5.74 -4.29 -8.79
N ALA A 240 5.00 -3.19 -8.92
CA ALA A 240 5.09 -2.00 -8.07
C ALA A 240 4.28 -2.17 -6.78
N GLY A 241 3.09 -2.76 -6.87
CA GLY A 241 2.24 -3.03 -5.73
C GLY A 241 0.79 -3.21 -6.14
N THR A 242 -0.12 -3.07 -5.19
CA THR A 242 -1.56 -3.25 -5.40
C THR A 242 -2.32 -2.18 -4.66
N PHE A 243 -3.43 -1.74 -5.25
CA PHE A 243 -4.53 -1.17 -4.51
C PHE A 243 -5.47 -2.32 -4.15
N ALA A 244 -5.88 -2.42 -2.89
CA ALA A 244 -6.95 -3.30 -2.49
C ALA A 244 -7.71 -2.69 -1.32
N GLN A 245 -9.04 -2.79 -1.36
CA GLN A 245 -9.93 -2.23 -0.34
C GLN A 245 -10.96 -3.27 0.07
N ILE A 246 -11.06 -3.53 1.38
CA ILE A 246 -12.08 -4.39 1.96
C ILE A 246 -13.44 -3.68 1.90
N PRO A 247 -14.54 -4.39 1.59
CA PRO A 247 -15.89 -3.87 1.76
C PRO A 247 -16.12 -3.27 3.15
N GLN A 248 -16.71 -2.08 3.17
CA GLN A 248 -17.15 -1.38 4.34
C GLN A 248 -18.60 -0.93 4.15
N SER A 249 -19.53 -1.73 4.67
CA SER A 249 -20.96 -1.43 4.59
C SER A 249 -21.37 -0.35 5.60
N HIS A 250 -21.35 0.91 5.18
CA HIS A 250 -21.89 2.04 5.96
C HIS A 250 -23.33 2.38 5.57
N GLY A 251 -24.30 1.59 6.06
CA GLY A 251 -25.72 1.97 6.05
C GLY A 251 -26.23 2.68 4.78
N LYS A 252 -26.66 3.96 4.90
CA LYS A 252 -27.30 4.75 3.84
C LYS A 252 -26.36 5.79 3.17
N ASP A 253 -25.08 5.82 3.51
CA ASP A 253 -24.16 6.84 2.99
C ASP A 253 -23.74 6.56 1.54
N PRO A 254 -23.32 7.59 0.77
CA PRO A 254 -22.83 7.40 -0.59
C PRO A 254 -21.64 6.44 -0.56
N SER A 255 -21.75 5.36 -1.33
CA SER A 255 -20.78 4.28 -1.34
C SER A 255 -19.50 4.64 -2.09
N LYS A 256 -19.58 5.56 -3.07
CA LYS A 256 -18.46 6.01 -3.89
C LYS A 256 -17.60 7.07 -3.21
N VAL A 257 -16.31 6.77 -3.06
CA VAL A 257 -15.31 7.69 -2.50
C VAL A 257 -14.18 7.94 -3.50
N ARG A 258 -13.55 9.12 -3.37
CA ARG A 258 -12.27 9.42 -4.02
C ARG A 258 -11.14 9.14 -3.04
N THR A 259 -10.24 8.26 -3.41
CA THR A 259 -9.05 7.89 -2.64
C THR A 259 -7.80 7.94 -3.51
N SER A 260 -6.65 7.60 -2.94
CA SER A 260 -5.39 7.51 -3.67
C SER A 260 -4.52 6.38 -3.13
N THR A 261 -3.82 5.70 -4.03
CA THR A 261 -2.79 4.73 -3.65
C THR A 261 -1.42 5.27 -4.04
N ARG A 262 -0.43 5.14 -3.14
CA ARG A 262 0.94 5.66 -3.33
C ARG A 262 1.98 4.55 -3.37
N LEU A 263 2.72 4.41 -4.45
CA LEU A 263 3.69 3.33 -4.64
C LEU A 263 5.10 3.92 -4.77
N GLU A 264 6.00 3.54 -3.88
CA GLU A 264 7.41 3.98 -3.93
C GLU A 264 8.13 3.33 -5.11
N LEU A 265 8.84 4.15 -5.88
CA LEU A 265 9.48 3.78 -7.13
C LEU A 265 11.01 3.78 -7.07
N THR A 266 11.67 4.50 -6.14
CA THR A 266 13.13 4.75 -6.25
C THR A 266 13.92 3.45 -6.39
N ARG A 267 13.70 2.51 -5.47
CA ARG A 267 14.36 1.21 -5.51
C ARG A 267 13.92 0.34 -6.69
N GLN A 268 12.67 0.49 -7.13
CA GLN A 268 12.16 -0.23 -8.28
C GLN A 268 12.88 0.21 -9.56
N LEU A 269 13.03 1.52 -9.78
CA LEU A 269 13.70 2.08 -10.95
C LEU A 269 15.19 1.71 -10.99
N GLU A 270 15.86 1.68 -9.84
CA GLU A 270 17.23 1.14 -9.70
C GLU A 270 17.30 -0.33 -10.11
N ASN A 271 16.39 -1.17 -9.59
CA ASN A 271 16.36 -2.58 -9.92
C ASN A 271 16.08 -2.80 -11.41
N LEU A 272 15.21 -2.01 -12.02
CA LEU A 272 14.85 -2.11 -13.44
C LEU A 272 15.93 -1.51 -14.37
N ASN A 273 16.87 -0.74 -13.84
CA ASN A 273 17.90 -0.02 -14.60
C ASN A 273 17.30 1.00 -15.60
N VAL A 274 16.34 1.80 -15.13
CA VAL A 274 15.59 2.81 -15.92
C VAL A 274 15.65 4.21 -15.29
N GLU A 275 16.61 4.46 -14.41
CA GLU A 275 16.67 5.70 -13.64
C GLU A 275 16.92 6.95 -14.51
N ASP A 276 17.52 6.79 -15.68
CA ASP A 276 17.81 7.82 -16.66
C ASP A 276 16.71 8.00 -17.72
N ASP A 277 15.60 7.24 -17.64
CA ASP A 277 14.45 7.40 -18.53
C ASP A 277 13.58 8.60 -18.14
N ASP A 278 13.11 9.33 -19.16
CA ASP A 278 12.22 10.48 -18.99
C ASP A 278 10.77 10.07 -18.68
N GLU A 279 10.37 8.88 -19.12
CA GLU A 279 9.03 8.31 -18.97
C GLU A 279 9.14 6.84 -18.58
N ILE A 280 8.18 6.35 -17.79
CA ILE A 280 8.03 4.93 -17.47
C ILE A 280 6.68 4.42 -17.97
N LEU A 281 6.62 3.14 -18.34
CA LEU A 281 5.37 2.47 -18.67
C LEU A 281 4.71 1.93 -17.39
N VAL A 282 3.54 2.48 -17.05
CA VAL A 282 2.72 1.98 -15.95
C VAL A 282 1.58 1.15 -16.50
N ALA A 283 1.45 -0.10 -16.04
CA ALA A 283 0.33 -0.97 -16.36
C ALA A 283 -0.53 -1.20 -15.12
N LEU A 284 -1.84 -0.95 -15.25
CA LEU A 284 -2.86 -1.21 -14.25
C LEU A 284 -3.64 -2.46 -14.64
N VAL A 285 -3.65 -3.47 -13.78
CA VAL A 285 -4.25 -4.78 -14.05
C VAL A 285 -5.44 -4.99 -13.11
N PRO A 286 -6.70 -4.85 -13.58
CA PRO A 286 -7.86 -5.07 -12.73
C PRO A 286 -7.92 -6.54 -12.26
N ARG A 287 -8.29 -6.75 -10.99
CA ARG A 287 -8.41 -8.07 -10.38
C ARG A 287 -9.79 -8.34 -9.79
N ALA A 288 -10.42 -7.32 -9.21
CA ALA A 288 -11.76 -7.42 -8.64
C ALA A 288 -12.39 -6.04 -8.45
N GLY A 289 -13.73 -6.00 -8.49
CA GLY A 289 -14.52 -4.80 -8.24
C GLY A 289 -14.49 -3.78 -9.38
N ASP A 290 -15.44 -2.86 -9.35
CA ASP A 290 -15.48 -1.71 -10.24
C ASP A 290 -14.55 -0.59 -9.70
N VAL A 291 -13.57 -0.20 -10.51
CA VAL A 291 -12.60 0.84 -10.17
C VAL A 291 -12.50 1.83 -11.32
N ASP A 292 -12.65 3.11 -11.00
CA ASP A 292 -12.42 4.21 -11.93
C ASP A 292 -11.10 4.91 -11.56
N ILE A 293 -10.18 5.04 -12.51
CA ILE A 293 -8.94 5.79 -12.34
C ILE A 293 -9.22 7.26 -12.61
N ALA A 294 -8.96 8.12 -11.63
CA ALA A 294 -9.19 9.56 -11.72
C ALA A 294 -7.95 10.35 -12.13
N GLY A 295 -6.76 9.74 -12.06
CA GLY A 295 -5.50 10.36 -12.48
C GLY A 295 -4.28 9.56 -12.03
N ILE A 296 -3.16 9.77 -12.70
CA ILE A 296 -1.87 9.12 -12.42
C ILE A 296 -0.79 10.20 -12.50
N LYS A 297 0.13 10.24 -11.55
CA LYS A 297 1.30 11.13 -11.60
C LYS A 297 2.42 10.63 -10.72
N ILE A 298 3.61 11.19 -10.92
CA ILE A 298 4.77 10.96 -10.06
C ILE A 298 4.99 12.20 -9.19
N ILE A 299 5.14 11.98 -7.88
CA ILE A 299 5.41 13.00 -6.87
C ILE A 299 6.65 12.62 -6.06
N TYR A 300 7.13 13.55 -5.23
CA TYR A 300 8.22 13.29 -4.28
C TYR A 300 7.70 13.48 -2.86
N SER A 301 8.15 12.61 -1.95
CA SER A 301 7.82 12.69 -0.53
C SER A 301 9.07 12.50 0.32
N PRO A 302 9.21 13.17 1.47
CA PRO A 302 10.32 12.93 2.38
C PRO A 302 10.43 11.46 2.80
N SER A 303 11.64 10.92 2.75
CA SER A 303 12.01 9.56 3.16
C SER A 303 12.13 9.36 4.67
#